data_AF-A0A183KC51-F1
#
_entry.id   AF-A0A183KC51-F1
#
_cell.length_a   1.000
_cell.length_b   1.000
_cell.length_c   1.000
_cell.angle_alpha   90.00
_cell.angle_beta   90.00
_cell.angle_gamma   90.00
#
_symmetry.space_group_name_H-M   'P 1'
#
loop_
_entity.id
_entity.type
_entity.pdbx_description
1 polymer ?
#
loop_
_entity_poly.entity_id
_entity_poly.type
_entity_poly.pdbx_seq_one_letter_code
_entity_poly.pdbx_strand_id
1 'polypeptide(L)'
;MGFTTNEPRYNVFARDLLDISATGTNDYLSSPISVFLLLTTLLGSGGPKGNTKVQIAEALGLDDVKEDQKFASRIFALLYHNLTDEKIEGKQIVSIGNGMFLQNKTNIKLNFLTRMSNIFYNDVLNVSSYSYFKIFIH
;
A
#
# COMPACT_ATOMS: atom_id res chain seq x y z
N MET A 1 -12.53 -6.77 28.17
CA MET A 1 -12.14 -8.17 27.87
C MET A 1 -11.93 -8.24 26.37
N GLY A 2 -10.67 -8.21 25.92
CA GLY A 2 -10.33 -8.13 24.51
C GLY A 2 -10.50 -9.51 23.86
N PHE A 3 -11.36 -9.59 22.84
CA PHE A 3 -11.36 -10.73 21.94
C PHE A 3 -10.05 -10.68 21.16
N THR A 4 -9.09 -11.54 21.49
CA THR A 4 -7.96 -11.84 20.61
C THR A 4 -8.48 -12.73 19.49
N THR A 5 -9.11 -12.13 18.50
CA THR A 5 -9.35 -12.83 17.24
C THR A 5 -8.00 -13.06 16.58
N ASN A 6 -7.67 -14.31 16.24
CA ASN A 6 -6.50 -14.67 15.42
C ASN A 6 -6.67 -14.20 13.95
N GLU A 7 -7.45 -13.15 13.73
CA GLU A 7 -7.81 -12.64 12.42
C GLU A 7 -6.60 -11.90 11.82
N PRO A 8 -6.22 -12.20 10.56
CA PRO A 8 -5.16 -11.46 9.89
C PRO A 8 -5.49 -9.96 9.80
N ARG A 9 -4.49 -9.11 10.05
CA ARG A 9 -4.68 -7.65 10.13
C ARG A 9 -5.24 -7.03 8.85
N TYR A 10 -4.92 -7.60 7.69
CA TYR A 10 -5.47 -7.15 6.41
C TYR A 10 -6.99 -7.41 6.28
N ASN A 11 -7.55 -8.40 6.99
CA ASN A 11 -9.00 -8.63 7.04
C ASN A 11 -9.70 -7.59 7.94
N VAL A 12 -9.12 -7.32 9.12
CA VAL A 12 -9.60 -6.25 10.00
C VAL A 12 -9.60 -4.92 9.27
N PHE A 13 -8.48 -4.56 8.63
CA PHE A 13 -8.36 -3.36 7.82
C PHE A 13 -9.39 -3.31 6.69
N ALA A 14 -9.61 -4.42 5.99
CA ALA A 14 -10.56 -4.47 4.89
C ALA A 14 -12.00 -4.22 5.37
N ARG A 15 -12.38 -4.83 6.49
CA ARG A 15 -13.70 -4.60 7.11
C ARG A 15 -13.87 -3.14 7.48
N ASP A 16 -12.92 -2.57 8.22
CA ASP A 16 -13.01 -1.19 8.70
C ASP A 16 -13.04 -0.19 7.52
N LEU A 17 -12.25 -0.44 6.47
CA LEU A 17 -12.26 0.40 5.26
C LEU A 17 -13.62 0.33 4.54
N LEU A 18 -14.17 -0.88 4.37
CA LEU A 18 -15.44 -1.07 3.68
C LEU A 18 -16.61 -0.46 4.46
N ASP A 19 -16.62 -0.60 5.79
CA ASP A 19 -17.64 -0.02 6.67
C ASP A 19 -17.69 1.51 6.56
N ILE A 20 -16.53 2.16 6.38
CA ILE A 20 -16.43 3.62 6.28
C ILE A 20 -16.68 4.12 4.84
N SER A 21 -16.30 3.34 3.83
CA SER A 21 -16.31 3.81 2.43
C SER A 21 -17.55 3.41 1.64
N ALA A 22 -18.27 2.34 2.03
CA ALA A 22 -19.45 1.84 1.34
C ALA A 22 -20.76 2.45 1.91
N THR A 23 -20.84 3.78 1.98
CA THR A 23 -21.94 4.51 2.66
C THR A 23 -23.06 4.98 1.72
N GLY A 24 -22.96 4.71 0.41
CA GLY A 24 -23.91 5.18 -0.60
C GLY A 24 -24.73 4.08 -1.27
N THR A 25 -25.69 4.48 -2.11
CA THR A 25 -26.56 3.57 -2.88
C THR A 25 -26.09 3.35 -4.33
N ASN A 26 -24.97 3.95 -4.73
CA ASN A 26 -24.42 3.82 -6.07
C ASN A 26 -23.55 2.58 -6.18
N ASP A 27 -23.29 2.14 -7.42
CA ASP A 27 -22.30 1.10 -7.69
C ASP A 27 -20.95 1.49 -7.07
N TYR A 28 -20.42 0.57 -6.26
CA TYR A 28 -19.19 0.77 -5.52
C TYR A 28 -18.23 -0.38 -5.82
N LEU A 29 -17.01 -0.02 -6.24
CA LEU A 29 -15.92 -0.96 -6.50
C LEU A 29 -14.69 -0.51 -5.73
N SER A 30 -14.12 -1.42 -4.96
CA SER A 30 -12.91 -1.15 -4.17
C SER A 30 -12.07 -2.41 -4.01
N SER A 31 -10.78 -2.20 -3.79
CA SER A 31 -9.82 -3.24 -3.45
C SER A 31 -9.13 -2.84 -2.14
N PRO A 32 -9.68 -3.24 -0.97
CA PRO A 32 -9.07 -2.90 0.31
C PRO A 32 -7.63 -3.38 0.45
N ILE A 33 -7.30 -4.51 -0.17
CA ILE A 33 -5.94 -5.04 -0.21
C ILE A 33 -4.97 -4.09 -0.94
N SER A 34 -5.43 -3.40 -1.99
CA SER A 34 -4.59 -2.41 -2.71
C SER A 34 -4.26 -1.21 -1.82
N VAL A 35 -5.22 -0.74 -1.03
CA VAL A 35 -5.00 0.35 -0.06
C VAL A 35 -4.06 -0.11 1.06
N PHE A 36 -4.21 -1.34 1.53
CA PHE A 36 -3.33 -1.93 2.53
C PHE A 36 -1.88 -2.04 2.01
N LEU A 37 -1.68 -2.50 0.76
CA LEU A 37 -0.37 -2.56 0.11
C LEU A 37 0.26 -1.17 -0.09
N LEU A 38 -0.55 -0.15 -0.38
CA LEU A 38 -0.10 1.24 -0.44
C LEU A 38 0.42 1.74 0.92
N LEU A 39 -0.34 1.53 1.99
CA LEU A 39 0.05 1.97 3.34
C LEU A 39 1.29 1.22 3.85
N THR A 40 1.39 -0.08 3.60
CA THR A 40 2.59 -0.87 3.92
C THR A 40 3.81 -0.43 3.10
N THR A 41 3.62 0.00 1.85
CA THR A 41 4.67 0.62 1.02
C THR A 41 5.17 1.93 1.64
N LEU A 42 4.24 2.84 2.02
CA LEU A 42 4.60 4.10 2.64
C LEU A 42 5.36 3.88 3.95
N LEU A 43 4.84 3.06 4.85
CA LEU A 43 5.48 2.77 6.13
C LEU A 43 6.82 2.03 5.94
N GLY A 44 6.85 1.03 5.07
CA GLY A 44 8.01 0.18 4.80
C GLY A 44 9.15 0.89 4.07
N SER A 45 8.86 1.84 3.20
CA SER A 45 9.86 2.70 2.56
C SER A 45 10.55 3.62 3.57
N GLY A 46 9.88 3.93 4.69
CA GLY A 46 10.34 4.85 5.71
C GLY A 46 10.24 6.33 5.28
N GLY A 47 9.43 6.63 4.26
CA GLY A 47 9.12 8.00 3.84
C GLY A 47 8.43 8.80 4.94
N PRO A 48 7.29 8.34 5.48
CA PRO A 48 6.60 8.97 6.60
C PRO A 48 7.47 9.02 7.87
N LYS A 49 7.38 10.14 8.61
CA LYS A 49 8.09 10.40 9.86
C LYS A 49 7.12 10.98 10.91
N GLY A 50 7.55 11.00 12.18
CA GLY A 50 6.76 11.58 13.27
C GLY A 50 5.35 11.01 13.36
N ASN A 51 4.37 11.87 13.59
CA ASN A 51 2.96 11.48 13.76
C ASN A 51 2.38 10.79 12.50
N THR A 52 2.82 11.16 11.29
CA THR A 52 2.36 10.49 10.06
C THR A 52 2.77 9.01 10.05
N LYS A 53 3.98 8.69 10.55
CA LYS A 53 4.40 7.29 10.70
C LYS A 53 3.47 6.56 11.68
N VAL A 54 3.17 7.18 12.82
CA VAL A 54 2.33 6.60 13.89
C VAL A 54 0.92 6.33 13.37
N GLN A 55 0.28 7.29 12.72
CA GLN A 55 -1.07 7.14 12.19
C GLN A 55 -1.18 6.03 11.13
N ILE A 56 -0.17 5.90 10.25
CA ILE A 56 -0.14 4.80 9.28
C ILE A 56 0.07 3.45 9.98
N ALA A 57 0.92 3.40 11.00
CA ALA A 57 1.13 2.20 11.79
C ALA A 57 -0.17 1.77 12.49
N GLU A 58 -0.85 2.69 13.18
CA GLU A 58 -2.16 2.47 13.82
C GLU A 58 -3.22 2.00 12.82
N ALA A 59 -3.29 2.61 11.63
CA ALA A 59 -4.20 2.18 10.58
C ALA A 59 -3.92 0.73 10.11
N LEU A 60 -2.67 0.26 10.20
CA LEU A 60 -2.29 -1.13 9.93
C LEU A 60 -2.38 -2.04 11.18
N GLY A 61 -2.91 -1.51 12.29
CA GLY A 61 -3.01 -2.16 13.60
C GLY A 61 -1.68 -2.36 14.32
N LEU A 62 -0.60 -1.70 13.89
CA LEU A 62 0.77 -1.84 14.40
C LEU A 62 0.99 -0.96 15.63
N ASP A 63 0.66 -1.50 16.79
CA ASP A 63 0.68 -0.76 18.06
C ASP A 63 2.09 -0.64 18.71
N ASP A 64 3.08 -1.42 18.27
CA ASP A 64 4.43 -1.45 18.90
C ASP A 64 5.55 -1.09 17.91
N VAL A 65 6.15 0.07 18.17
CA VAL A 65 6.66 1.05 17.17
C VAL A 65 8.11 0.78 16.70
N LYS A 66 8.77 -0.23 17.28
CA LYS A 66 10.23 -0.40 17.13
C LYS A 66 10.63 -1.05 15.81
N GLU A 67 9.75 -1.84 15.17
CA GLU A 67 10.07 -2.55 13.92
C GLU A 67 9.04 -2.34 12.78
N ASP A 68 8.14 -1.36 12.88
CA ASP A 68 7.00 -1.20 11.94
C ASP A 68 7.42 -1.14 10.47
N GLN A 69 8.56 -0.49 10.19
CA GLN A 69 9.08 -0.38 8.83
C GLN A 69 9.43 -1.76 8.25
N LYS A 70 10.13 -2.58 9.04
CA LYS A 70 10.57 -3.92 8.62
C LYS A 70 9.38 -4.87 8.54
N PHE A 71 8.45 -4.77 9.49
CA PHE A 71 7.20 -5.52 9.47
C PHE A 71 6.37 -5.18 8.23
N ALA A 72 6.13 -3.90 7.95
CA ALA A 72 5.37 -3.44 6.80
C ALA A 72 6.00 -3.91 5.48
N SER A 73 7.32 -3.84 5.35
CA SER A 73 8.04 -4.34 4.17
C SER A 73 7.86 -5.84 3.96
N ARG A 74 7.91 -6.63 5.05
CA ARG A 74 7.71 -8.09 4.99
C ARG A 74 6.29 -8.47 4.62
N ILE A 75 5.30 -7.80 5.23
CA ILE A 75 3.89 -8.04 4.94
C ILE A 75 3.56 -7.65 3.50
N PHE A 76 4.08 -6.52 3.02
CA PHE A 76 3.94 -6.14 1.61
C PHE A 76 4.45 -7.26 0.70
N ALA A 77 5.70 -7.70 0.88
CA ALA A 77 6.30 -8.71 0.02
C ALA A 77 5.51 -10.04 0.05
N LEU A 78 5.13 -10.51 1.24
CA LEU A 78 4.33 -11.72 1.40
C LEU A 78 3.00 -11.64 0.64
N LEU A 79 2.24 -10.56 0.84
CA LEU A 79 0.93 -10.40 0.22
C LEU A 79 1.04 -10.17 -1.29
N TYR A 80 2.00 -9.36 -1.74
CA TYR A 80 2.23 -9.11 -3.15
C TYR A 80 2.55 -10.40 -3.90
N HIS A 81 3.48 -11.21 -3.38
CA HIS A 81 3.84 -12.50 -4.00
C HIS A 81 2.70 -13.50 -3.96
N ASN A 82 2.01 -13.64 -2.82
CA ASN A 82 0.85 -14.53 -2.73
C ASN A 82 -0.25 -14.21 -3.76
N LEU A 83 -0.42 -12.93 -4.13
CA LEU A 83 -1.42 -12.52 -5.11
C LEU A 83 -0.91 -12.61 -6.55
N THR A 84 0.35 -12.24 -6.80
CA THR A 84 0.87 -12.04 -8.17
C THR A 84 1.64 -13.24 -8.73
N ASP A 85 2.00 -14.22 -7.89
CA ASP A 85 2.70 -15.42 -8.32
C ASP A 85 1.74 -16.44 -8.96
N GLU A 86 0.44 -16.37 -8.67
CA GLU A 86 -0.57 -17.26 -9.27
C GLU A 86 -0.73 -16.99 -10.78
N LYS A 87 -0.69 -18.07 -11.57
CA LYS A 87 -0.78 -18.00 -13.03
C LYS A 87 -1.76 -19.02 -13.60
N ILE A 88 -2.55 -18.60 -14.58
CA ILE A 88 -3.37 -19.47 -15.44
C ILE A 88 -2.91 -19.26 -16.88
N GLU A 89 -2.60 -20.35 -17.58
CA GLU A 89 -2.11 -20.32 -18.98
C GLU A 89 -0.89 -19.39 -19.18
N GLY A 90 -0.01 -19.32 -18.18
CA GLY A 90 1.19 -18.49 -18.21
C GLY A 90 0.96 -17.00 -17.94
N LYS A 91 -0.29 -16.55 -17.71
CA LYS A 91 -0.64 -15.17 -17.36
C LYS A 91 -0.92 -15.04 -15.87
N GLN A 92 -0.50 -13.94 -15.26
CA GLN A 92 -0.84 -13.63 -13.87
C GLN A 92 -2.35 -13.48 -13.72
N ILE A 93 -2.91 -14.11 -12.68
CA ILE A 93 -4.34 -13.97 -12.35
C ILE A 93 -4.61 -12.58 -11.78
N VAL A 94 -3.70 -12.09 -10.95
CA VAL A 94 -3.76 -10.75 -10.34
C VAL A 94 -2.51 -9.99 -10.71
N SER A 95 -2.69 -8.80 -11.28
CA SER A 95 -1.60 -7.84 -11.54
C SER A 95 -1.74 -6.62 -10.64
N ILE A 96 -0.68 -6.25 -9.94
CA ILE A 96 -0.65 -5.09 -9.06
C ILE A 96 0.41 -4.11 -9.57
N GLY A 97 -0.05 -2.93 -10.00
CA GLY A 97 0.80 -1.82 -10.41
C GLY A 97 0.82 -0.72 -9.35
N ASN A 98 2.01 -0.35 -8.88
CA ASN A 98 2.20 0.71 -7.89
C ASN A 98 2.93 1.89 -8.54
N GLY A 99 2.39 3.11 -8.39
CA GLY A 99 3.01 4.32 -8.91
C GLY A 99 3.05 5.43 -7.87
N MET A 100 4.16 6.17 -7.81
CA MET A 100 4.32 7.38 -7.02
C MET A 100 4.66 8.55 -7.92
N PHE A 101 3.80 9.56 -7.93
CA PHE A 101 3.97 10.75 -8.74
C PHE A 101 4.44 11.91 -7.87
N LEU A 102 5.59 12.47 -8.23
CA LEU A 102 6.24 13.54 -7.48
C LEU A 102 6.25 14.82 -8.31
N GLN A 103 6.19 15.97 -7.64
CA GLN A 103 6.36 17.24 -8.34
C GLN A 103 7.75 17.32 -8.96
N ASN A 104 7.83 17.85 -10.19
CA ASN A 104 9.11 18.18 -10.81
C ASN A 104 10.01 18.97 -9.85
N LYS A 105 11.27 18.52 -9.73
CA LYS A 105 12.33 19.08 -8.87
C LYS A 105 12.26 18.69 -7.38
N THR A 106 11.38 17.78 -6.96
CA THR A 106 11.48 17.19 -5.62
C THR A 106 12.78 16.40 -5.48
N ASN A 107 13.62 16.80 -4.53
CA ASN A 107 14.86 16.08 -4.24
C ASN A 107 14.55 14.87 -3.35
N ILE A 108 14.65 13.66 -3.91
CA ILE A 108 14.41 12.40 -3.20
C ILE A 108 15.74 11.72 -2.92
N LYS A 109 15.86 11.17 -1.71
CA LYS A 109 17.02 10.36 -1.33
C LYS A 109 17.11 9.11 -2.23
N LEU A 110 18.26 8.86 -2.84
CA LEU A 110 18.47 7.69 -3.70
C LEU A 110 18.07 6.38 -3.01
N ASN A 111 18.43 6.21 -1.73
CA ASN A 111 18.06 5.03 -0.93
C ASN A 111 16.54 4.82 -0.82
N PHE A 112 15.75 5.88 -0.88
CA PHE A 112 14.29 5.76 -0.91
C PHE A 112 13.83 5.22 -2.26
N LEU A 113 14.31 5.80 -3.37
CA LEU A 113 13.99 5.34 -4.73
C LEU A 113 14.35 3.88 -4.95
N THR A 114 15.55 3.46 -4.51
CA THR A 114 15.99 2.07 -4.60
C THR A 114 15.08 1.12 -3.83
N ARG A 115 14.57 1.51 -2.66
CA ARG A 115 13.60 0.70 -1.91
C ARG A 115 12.25 0.63 -2.61
N MET A 116 11.75 1.76 -3.13
CA MET A 116 10.48 1.81 -3.86
C MET A 116 10.49 0.85 -5.05
N SER A 117 11.56 0.83 -5.83
CA SER A 117 11.69 -0.07 -6.97
C SER A 117 11.90 -1.54 -6.54
N ASN A 118 12.88 -1.81 -5.66
CA ASN A 118 13.32 -3.19 -5.41
C ASN A 118 12.45 -3.98 -4.43
N ILE A 119 11.78 -3.31 -3.48
CA ILE A 119 10.97 -3.96 -2.44
C ILE A 119 9.50 -3.83 -2.77
N PHE A 120 9.08 -2.67 -3.28
CA PHE A 120 7.68 -2.32 -3.41
C PHE A 120 7.16 -2.36 -4.85
N TYR A 121 8.03 -2.71 -5.82
CA TYR A 121 7.71 -2.75 -7.25
C TYR A 121 6.96 -1.47 -7.70
N ASN A 122 7.41 -0.32 -7.18
CA ASN A 122 6.76 0.96 -7.35
C ASN A 122 7.57 1.86 -8.29
N ASP A 123 6.92 2.35 -9.32
CA ASP A 123 7.48 3.31 -10.26
C ASP A 123 7.36 4.72 -9.71
N VAL A 124 8.50 5.38 -9.50
CA VAL A 124 8.55 6.77 -9.03
C VAL A 124 8.79 7.70 -10.21
N LEU A 125 7.79 8.53 -10.52
CA LEU A 125 7.77 9.40 -11.69
C LEU A 125 7.66 10.86 -11.28
N ASN A 126 8.55 11.70 -11.81
CA ASN A 126 8.43 13.15 -11.67
C ASN A 126 7.45 13.67 -12.73
N VAL A 127 6.45 14.42 -12.28
CA VAL A 127 5.39 14.96 -13.11
C VAL A 127 5.33 16.48 -12.99
N SER A 128 5.07 17.15 -14.12
CA SER A 128 4.74 18.57 -14.09
C SER A 128 3.32 18.71 -13.55
N SER A 129 3.07 19.72 -12.72
CA SER A 129 1.77 20.02 -12.12
C SER A 129 0.65 20.33 -13.14
N TYR A 130 0.96 20.37 -14.44
CA TYR A 130 0.02 20.61 -15.55
C TYR A 130 -0.33 19.37 -16.37
N SER A 131 0.17 18.18 -15.99
CA SER A 131 -0.12 16.94 -16.72
C SER A 131 -1.40 16.29 -16.19
N TYR A 132 -2.48 16.35 -16.96
CA TYR A 132 -3.70 15.56 -16.73
C TYR A 132 -3.37 14.06 -16.79
N PHE A 133 -3.36 13.38 -15.66
CA PHE A 133 -3.22 11.93 -15.62
C PHE A 133 -4.56 11.27 -15.97
N LYS A 134 -4.61 10.63 -17.15
CA LYS A 134 -5.61 9.60 -17.45
C LYS A 134 -5.13 8.30 -16.83
N ILE A 135 -5.77 7.86 -15.75
CA ILE A 135 -5.64 6.49 -15.26
C ILE A 135 -6.41 5.60 -16.25
N PHE A 136 -5.71 4.72 -16.96
CA PHE A 136 -6.32 3.65 -17.73
C PHE A 136 -6.51 2.46 -16.80
N ILE A 137 -7.77 2.11 -16.53
CA ILE A 137 -8.12 0.80 -15.99
C ILE A 137 -8.47 -0.04 -17.22
N HIS A 138 -7.69 -1.09 -17.49
CA HIS A 138 -7.95 -2.06 -18.56
C HIS A 138 -8.92 -3.13 -18.10
#